data_AF-A0A225UBR2-F1
#
_entry.id   AF-A0A225UBR2-F1
#
_cell.length_a   1.000
_cell.length_b   1.000
_cell.length_c   1.000
_cell.angle_alpha   90.00
_cell.angle_beta   90.00
_cell.angle_gamma   90.00
#
_symmetry.space_group_name_H-M   'P 1'
#
loop_
_entity.id
_entity.type
_entity.pdbx_description
1 polymer ?
#
loop_
_entity_poly.entity_id
_entity_poly.type
_entity_poly.pdbx_seq_one_letter_code
_entity_poly.pdbx_strand_id
1 'polypeptide(L)'
;MDTPMHAINESSLMQGNATGDAQILGLPLNWVETHRASSLLIAFGCCVFATLLSVYNIVQHLAHYSRPQLQRYIVRILVVVPVYAMGSLLSLTFVNQALYFDSIRDCYEAFVVYSFLALVLSFAGGESVCVLKMQSEPDIRHPWPINQ
;
A
#
# COMPACT_ATOMS: atom_id res chain seq x y z
N MET A 1 20.58 -25.20 32.55
CA MET A 1 20.17 -26.49 31.93
C MET A 1 19.43 -26.06 30.69
N ASP A 2 20.22 -25.80 29.64
CA ASP A 2 19.87 -24.82 28.62
C ASP A 2 19.32 -25.59 27.43
N THR A 3 18.01 -25.52 27.24
CA THR A 3 17.33 -26.13 26.11
C THR A 3 17.85 -25.47 24.83
N PRO A 4 18.48 -26.21 23.90
CA PRO A 4 18.86 -25.63 22.63
C PRO A 4 17.58 -25.28 21.88
N MET A 5 17.30 -23.99 21.76
CA MET A 5 16.28 -23.45 20.86
C MET A 5 16.64 -23.94 19.46
N HIS A 6 15.86 -24.92 19.02
CA HIS A 6 15.96 -25.60 17.75
C HIS A 6 16.09 -24.55 16.65
N ALA A 7 17.28 -24.50 16.05
CA ALA A 7 17.55 -23.70 14.87
C ALA A 7 16.54 -24.12 13.80
N ILE A 8 15.54 -23.27 13.56
CA ILE A 8 14.66 -23.38 12.41
C ILE A 8 15.57 -23.13 11.22
N ASN A 9 15.89 -24.20 10.49
CA ASN A 9 16.79 -24.17 9.36
C ASN A 9 16.22 -23.24 8.29
N GLU A 10 16.75 -22.02 8.21
CA GLU A 10 16.25 -20.93 7.35
C GLU A 10 16.17 -21.33 5.86
N SER A 11 16.99 -22.30 5.45
CA SER A 11 16.94 -22.90 4.11
C SER A 11 15.68 -23.72 3.82
N SER A 12 15.02 -24.28 4.84
CA SER A 12 13.78 -25.06 4.68
C SER A 12 12.53 -24.19 4.46
N LEU A 13 12.56 -22.92 4.90
CA LEU A 13 11.52 -21.94 4.59
C LEU A 13 11.65 -21.38 3.16
N MET A 14 12.88 -21.28 2.65
CA MET A 14 13.17 -20.74 1.31
C MET A 14 12.97 -21.79 0.20
N GLN A 15 13.10 -23.08 0.50
CA GLN A 15 13.10 -24.16 -0.50
C GLN A 15 11.71 -24.77 -0.77
N GLY A 16 10.68 -24.47 0.03
CA GLY A 16 9.30 -24.92 -0.24
C GLY A 16 9.11 -26.43 -0.41
N ASN A 17 10.02 -27.26 0.10
CA ASN A 17 9.90 -28.72 0.06
C ASN A 17 9.31 -29.20 1.40
N ALA A 18 7.99 -29.10 1.52
CA ALA A 18 7.20 -29.32 2.73
C ALA A 18 6.75 -30.79 2.94
N THR A 19 7.58 -31.78 2.58
CA THR A 19 7.25 -33.21 2.80
C THR A 19 7.70 -33.73 4.17
N GLY A 20 8.20 -32.87 5.06
CA GLY A 20 8.53 -33.23 6.45
C GLY A 20 7.52 -32.61 7.42
N ASP A 21 7.31 -33.28 8.57
CA ASP A 21 6.37 -32.96 9.67
C ASP A 21 6.59 -31.60 10.36
N ALA A 22 6.80 -30.53 9.60
CA ALA A 22 7.02 -29.19 10.12
C ALA A 22 5.71 -28.62 10.67
N GLN A 23 5.79 -28.01 11.84
CA GLN A 23 4.69 -27.29 12.48
C GLN A 23 4.99 -25.79 12.50
N ILE A 24 4.08 -24.97 11.98
CA ILE A 24 4.12 -23.51 12.17
C ILE A 24 3.08 -23.16 13.23
N LEU A 25 3.48 -22.48 14.31
CA LEU A 25 2.58 -22.10 15.43
C LEU A 25 1.83 -23.29 16.08
N GLY A 26 2.35 -24.52 15.95
CA GLY A 26 1.73 -25.75 16.47
C GLY A 26 0.70 -26.41 15.53
N LEU A 27 0.49 -25.87 14.33
CA LEU A 27 -0.42 -26.43 13.32
C LEU A 27 0.36 -27.28 12.29
N PRO A 28 -0.15 -28.45 11.87
CA PRO A 28 0.51 -29.30 10.89
C PRO A 28 0.48 -28.66 9.49
N LEU A 29 1.63 -28.65 8.80
CA LEU A 29 1.79 -27.94 7.51
C LEU A 29 0.88 -28.47 6.40
N ASN A 30 0.57 -29.77 6.40
CA ASN A 30 -0.31 -30.40 5.41
C ASN A 30 -1.72 -29.79 5.37
N TRP A 31 -2.24 -29.38 6.52
CA TRP A 31 -3.51 -28.68 6.66
C TRP A 31 -3.41 -27.28 6.05
N VAL A 32 -2.36 -26.55 6.41
CA VAL A 32 -2.12 -25.22 5.84
C VAL A 32 -2.04 -25.31 4.32
N GLU A 33 -1.22 -26.21 3.78
CA GLU A 33 -0.98 -26.36 2.35
C GLU A 33 -2.24 -26.73 1.56
N THR A 34 -3.09 -27.58 2.14
CA THR A 34 -4.42 -27.90 1.57
C THR A 34 -5.34 -26.67 1.51
N HIS A 35 -5.27 -25.78 2.50
CA HIS A 35 -6.10 -24.56 2.52
C HIS A 35 -5.52 -23.38 1.74
N ARG A 36 -4.24 -23.41 1.36
CA ARG A 36 -3.59 -22.32 0.61
C ARG A 36 -4.28 -22.04 -0.72
N ALA A 37 -4.66 -23.08 -1.45
CA ALA A 37 -5.33 -22.94 -2.74
C ALA A 37 -6.69 -22.22 -2.62
N SER A 38 -7.47 -22.57 -1.59
CA SER A 38 -8.77 -21.94 -1.30
C SER A 38 -8.61 -20.46 -0.95
N SER A 39 -7.63 -20.13 -0.11
CA SER A 39 -7.32 -18.74 0.26
C SER A 39 -6.86 -17.91 -0.95
N LEU A 40 -6.06 -18.50 -1.85
CA LEU A 40 -5.60 -17.85 -3.08
C LEU A 40 -6.76 -17.51 -4.04
N LEU A 41 -7.71 -18.44 -4.22
CA LEU A 41 -8.88 -18.21 -5.09
C LEU A 41 -9.78 -17.09 -4.57
N ILE A 42 -10.01 -17.06 -3.25
CA ILE A 42 -10.81 -16.01 -2.60
C ILE A 42 -10.09 -14.65 -2.72
N ALA A 43 -8.78 -14.61 -2.45
CA ALA A 43 -7.97 -13.41 -2.59
C ALA A 43 -7.98 -12.89 -4.04
N PHE A 44 -7.88 -13.78 -5.03
CA PHE A 44 -7.97 -13.44 -6.44
C PHE A 44 -9.33 -12.85 -6.81
N GLY A 45 -10.43 -13.48 -6.38
CA GLY A 45 -11.78 -12.96 -6.62
C GLY A 45 -11.99 -11.57 -6.03
N CYS A 46 -11.54 -11.36 -4.79
CA CYS A 46 -11.60 -10.05 -4.13
C CYS A 46 -10.74 -8.99 -4.85
N CYS A 47 -9.54 -9.37 -5.30
CA CYS A 47 -8.64 -8.49 -6.05
C CYS A 47 -9.26 -8.03 -7.38
N VAL A 48 -9.85 -8.96 -8.14
CA VAL A 48 -10.55 -8.64 -9.40
C VAL A 48 -11.74 -7.72 -9.13
N PHE A 49 -12.55 -8.01 -8.11
CA PHE A 49 -13.68 -7.18 -7.75
C PHE A 49 -13.28 -5.75 -7.34
N ALA A 50 -12.26 -5.62 -6.49
CA ALA A 50 -11.72 -4.33 -6.07
C ALA A 50 -11.15 -3.52 -7.25
N THR A 51 -10.50 -4.21 -8.20
CA THR A 51 -9.96 -3.59 -9.41
C THR A 51 -11.08 -3.08 -10.31
N LEU A 52 -12.12 -3.89 -10.54
CA LEU A 52 -13.30 -3.50 -11.33
C LEU A 52 -14.03 -2.31 -10.71
N LEU A 53 -14.18 -2.30 -9.38
CA LEU A 53 -14.80 -1.19 -8.66
C LEU A 53 -13.96 0.10 -8.76
N SER A 54 -12.64 0.01 -8.68
CA SER A 54 -11.75 1.17 -8.89
C SER A 54 -11.88 1.71 -10.31
N VAL A 55 -11.84 0.83 -11.33
CA VAL A 55 -12.02 1.22 -12.74
C VAL A 55 -13.38 1.86 -12.98
N TYR A 56 -14.46 1.32 -12.38
CA TYR A 56 -15.79 1.90 -12.47
C TYR A 56 -15.83 3.32 -11.90
N ASN A 57 -15.24 3.54 -10.71
CA ASN A 57 -15.15 4.88 -10.11
C ASN A 57 -14.33 5.85 -10.97
N ILE A 58 -13.23 5.39 -11.58
CA ILE A 58 -12.41 6.19 -12.49
C ILE A 58 -13.22 6.61 -13.73
N VAL A 59 -13.93 5.67 -14.35
CA VAL A 59 -14.79 5.94 -15.52
C VAL A 59 -15.91 6.92 -15.16
N GLN A 60 -16.54 6.76 -13.99
CA GLN A 60 -17.61 7.65 -13.55
C GLN A 60 -17.10 9.07 -13.29
N HIS A 61 -15.90 9.23 -12.73
CA HIS A 61 -15.24 10.53 -12.65
C HIS A 61 -14.97 11.09 -14.06
N LEU A 62 -14.34 10.31 -14.95
CA LEU A 62 -14.07 10.74 -16.34
C LEU A 62 -15.35 11.09 -17.13
N ALA A 63 -16.51 10.53 -16.82
CA ALA A 63 -17.76 10.83 -17.52
C ALA A 63 -18.35 12.23 -17.17
N HIS A 64 -18.00 12.82 -16.02
CA HIS A 64 -18.50 14.14 -15.58
C HIS A 64 -17.37 15.16 -15.38
N TYR A 65 -16.59 15.39 -16.44
CA TYR A 65 -15.40 16.27 -16.49
C TYR A 65 -15.72 17.77 -16.28
N SER A 66 -16.09 18.17 -15.06
CA SER A 66 -16.37 19.60 -14.75
C SER A 66 -15.12 20.38 -14.32
N ARG A 67 -14.10 19.73 -13.73
CA ARG A 67 -12.83 20.36 -13.31
C ARG A 67 -11.62 19.43 -13.50
N PRO A 68 -10.93 19.49 -14.66
CA PRO A 68 -9.94 18.48 -15.05
C PRO A 68 -8.69 18.41 -14.16
N GLN A 69 -8.32 19.50 -13.48
CA GLN A 69 -7.13 19.51 -12.61
C GLN A 69 -7.36 18.74 -11.30
N LEU A 70 -8.47 18.99 -10.59
CA LEU A 70 -8.79 18.28 -9.35
C LEU A 70 -9.03 16.79 -9.59
N GLN A 71 -9.71 16.48 -10.68
CA GLN A 71 -10.14 15.12 -10.98
C GLN A 71 -8.96 14.18 -11.29
N ARG A 72 -7.88 14.71 -11.89
CA ARG A 72 -6.65 13.94 -12.13
C ARG A 72 -5.97 13.51 -10.83
N TYR A 73 -5.99 14.34 -9.78
CA TYR A 73 -5.46 13.96 -8.47
C TYR A 73 -6.30 12.85 -7.81
N ILE A 74 -7.63 12.93 -7.92
CA ILE A 74 -8.53 11.90 -7.40
C ILE A 74 -8.30 10.55 -8.11
N VAL A 75 -8.17 10.57 -9.45
CA VAL A 75 -7.89 9.34 -10.21
C VAL A 75 -6.55 8.72 -9.79
N ARG A 76 -5.51 9.52 -9.55
CA ARG A 76 -4.21 9.05 -9.04
C ARG A 76 -4.33 8.37 -7.67
N ILE A 77 -5.16 8.91 -6.77
CA ILE A 77 -5.42 8.30 -5.46
C ILE A 77 -6.22 6.99 -5.63
N LEU A 78 -7.23 6.96 -6.50
CA LEU A 78 -8.05 5.75 -6.72
C LEU A 78 -7.28 4.57 -7.34
N VAL A 79 -6.24 4.86 -8.13
CA VAL A 79 -5.36 3.84 -8.74
C VAL A 79 -4.49 3.13 -7.70
N VAL A 80 -4.36 3.64 -6.47
CA VAL A 80 -3.64 2.95 -5.38
C VAL A 80 -4.29 1.61 -5.03
N VAL A 81 -5.62 1.55 -4.99
CA VAL A 81 -6.39 0.38 -4.55
C VAL A 81 -6.09 -0.86 -5.41
N PRO A 82 -6.16 -0.80 -6.76
CA PRO A 82 -5.83 -1.95 -7.60
C PRO A 82 -4.34 -2.33 -7.54
N VAL A 83 -3.43 -1.36 -7.42
CA VAL A 83 -1.99 -1.64 -7.27
C VAL A 83 -1.71 -2.44 -5.99
N TYR A 84 -2.38 -2.09 -4.89
CA TYR A 84 -2.24 -2.83 -3.62
C TYR A 84 -2.88 -4.22 -3.69
N ALA A 85 -4.04 -4.34 -4.33
CA ALA A 85 -4.69 -5.64 -4.51
C ALA A 85 -3.80 -6.59 -5.35
N MET A 86 -3.22 -6.09 -6.44
CA MET A 86 -2.26 -6.84 -7.25
C MET A 86 -0.98 -7.17 -6.48
N GLY A 87 -0.44 -6.23 -5.70
CA GLY A 87 0.74 -6.45 -4.87
C GLY A 87 0.54 -7.55 -3.81
N SER A 88 -0.65 -7.61 -3.20
CA SER A 88 -1.01 -8.67 -2.25
C SER A 88 -1.08 -10.04 -2.93
N LEU A 89 -1.66 -10.11 -4.13
CA LEU A 89 -1.70 -11.35 -4.93
C LEU A 89 -0.29 -11.81 -5.36
N LEU A 90 0.56 -10.87 -5.78
CA LEU A 90 1.93 -11.18 -6.21
C LEU A 90 2.82 -11.60 -5.04
N SER A 91 2.65 -10.99 -3.86
CA SER A 91 3.34 -11.40 -2.64
C SER A 91 2.97 -12.83 -2.22
N LEU A 92 1.70 -13.22 -2.36
CA LEU A 92 1.26 -14.59 -2.09
C LEU A 92 1.81 -15.62 -3.09
N THR A 93 2.16 -15.22 -4.32
CA THR A 93 2.61 -16.13 -5.38
C THR A 93 4.13 -16.22 -5.50
N PHE A 94 4.88 -15.17 -5.13
CA PHE A 94 6.33 -15.10 -5.29
C PHE A 94 7.04 -14.55 -4.05
N VAL A 95 7.34 -15.42 -3.08
CA VAL A 95 8.06 -15.07 -1.83
C VAL A 95 9.43 -14.45 -2.10
N ASN A 96 10.16 -14.93 -3.11
CA ASN A 96 11.51 -14.42 -3.45
C ASN A 96 11.51 -13.00 -4.05
N GLN A 97 10.36 -12.51 -4.56
CA GLN A 97 10.27 -11.18 -5.17
C GLN A 97 9.55 -10.15 -4.28
N ALA A 98 9.17 -10.54 -3.06
CA ALA A 98 8.42 -9.71 -2.14
C ALA A 98 9.11 -8.34 -1.88
N LEU A 99 10.44 -8.33 -1.70
CA LEU A 99 11.22 -7.12 -1.46
C LEU A 99 11.09 -6.06 -2.56
N TYR A 100 11.03 -6.48 -3.83
CA TYR A 100 10.87 -5.55 -4.95
C TYR A 100 9.46 -4.96 -4.99
N PHE A 101 8.43 -5.77 -4.72
CA PHE A 101 7.05 -5.30 -4.67
C PHE A 101 6.78 -4.38 -3.49
N ASP A 102 7.41 -4.65 -2.35
CA ASP A 102 7.32 -3.80 -1.16
C ASP A 102 7.96 -2.43 -1.42
N SER A 103 9.15 -2.40 -2.05
CA SER A 103 9.82 -1.12 -2.41
C SER A 103 8.99 -0.27 -3.38
N ILE A 104 8.33 -0.91 -4.35
CA ILE A 104 7.42 -0.21 -5.28
C ILE A 104 6.21 0.34 -4.51
N ARG A 105 5.66 -0.43 -3.56
CA ARG A 105 4.52 -0.01 -2.74
C ARG A 105 4.85 1.24 -1.93
N ASP A 106 6.00 1.26 -1.27
CA ASP A 106 6.46 2.41 -0.48
C ASP A 106 6.63 3.68 -1.35
N CYS A 107 7.13 3.52 -2.58
CA CYS A 107 7.23 4.61 -3.56
C CYS A 107 5.85 5.13 -4.01
N TYR A 108 4.86 4.24 -4.17
CA TYR A 108 3.48 4.63 -4.49
C TYR A 108 2.80 5.36 -3.32
N GLU A 109 3.10 5.01 -2.06
CA GLU A 109 2.59 5.75 -0.89
C GLU A 109 3.02 7.22 -0.94
N ALA A 110 4.30 7.47 -1.19
CA ALA A 110 4.81 8.84 -1.31
C ALA A 110 4.09 9.63 -2.42
N PHE A 111 3.84 8.99 -3.56
CA PHE A 111 3.10 9.61 -4.67
C PHE A 111 1.63 9.92 -4.34
N VAL A 112 0.97 9.03 -3.58
CA VAL A 112 -0.41 9.22 -3.14
C VAL A 112 -0.52 10.36 -2.13
N VAL A 113 0.40 10.45 -1.17
CA VAL A 113 0.47 11.56 -0.21
C VAL A 113 0.70 12.88 -0.93
N TYR A 114 1.59 12.94 -1.92
CA TYR A 114 1.76 14.12 -2.76
C TYR A 114 0.47 14.51 -3.50
N SER A 115 -0.21 13.54 -4.12
CA SER A 115 -1.45 13.78 -4.84
C SER A 115 -2.58 14.27 -3.92
N PHE A 116 -2.62 13.76 -2.69
CA PHE A 116 -3.54 14.21 -1.65
C PHE A 116 -3.24 15.66 -1.22
N LEU A 117 -1.97 15.99 -0.98
CA LEU A 117 -1.56 17.35 -0.63
C LEU A 117 -1.90 18.35 -1.75
N ALA A 118 -1.62 18.01 -3.01
CA ALA A 118 -1.97 18.82 -4.16
C ALA A 118 -3.49 19.04 -4.29
N LEU A 119 -4.29 18.04 -3.93
CA LEU A 119 -5.75 18.15 -3.88
C LEU A 119 -6.20 19.12 -2.78
N VAL A 120 -5.66 19.02 -1.57
CA VAL A 120 -5.96 19.94 -0.46
C VAL A 120 -5.58 21.38 -0.81
N LEU A 121 -4.40 21.61 -1.39
CA LEU A 121 -3.97 22.91 -1.90
C LEU A 121 -4.91 23.47 -2.96
N SER A 122 -5.37 22.61 -3.89
CA SER A 122 -6.36 23.00 -4.90
C SER A 122 -7.70 23.37 -4.30
N PHE A 123 -8.13 22.69 -3.22
CA PHE A 123 -9.35 23.03 -2.48
C PHE A 123 -9.22 24.31 -1.64
N ALA A 124 -8.02 24.61 -1.14
CA ALA A 124 -7.73 25.81 -0.34
C ALA A 124 -7.70 27.12 -1.15
N GLY A 125 -7.92 27.08 -2.46
CA GLY A 125 -7.86 28.23 -3.36
C GLY A 125 -6.66 28.24 -4.30
N GLY A 126 -5.88 27.14 -4.32
CA GLY A 126 -4.70 26.98 -5.17
C GLY A 126 -3.40 27.28 -4.45
N GLU A 127 -2.29 26.83 -5.04
CA GLU A 127 -0.95 26.94 -4.47
C GLU A 127 -0.55 28.40 -4.22
N SER A 128 -0.85 29.29 -5.17
CA SER A 128 -0.53 30.72 -5.08
C SER A 128 -1.23 31.42 -3.92
N VAL A 129 -2.51 31.10 -3.67
CA VAL A 129 -3.29 31.72 -2.59
C VAL A 129 -2.82 31.21 -1.23
N CYS A 130 -2.45 29.92 -1.14
CA CYS A 130 -1.90 29.35 0.07
C CYS A 130 -0.54 29.97 0.43
N VAL A 131 0.35 30.12 -0.56
CA VAL A 131 1.66 30.78 -0.37
C VAL A 131 1.49 32.24 0.03
N LEU A 132 0.57 32.97 -0.61
CA LEU A 132 0.27 34.36 -0.24
C LEU A 132 -0.28 34.46 1.18
N LYS A 133 -1.12 33.51 1.59
CA LYS A 133 -1.64 33.45 2.96
C LYS A 133 -0.52 33.19 3.97
N MET A 134 0.38 32.24 3.69
CA MET A 134 1.55 31.96 4.52
C MET A 134 2.50 33.17 4.62
N GLN A 135 2.69 33.90 3.52
CA GLN A 135 3.50 35.14 3.51
C GLN A 135 2.83 36.30 4.25
N SER A 136 1.50 36.29 4.35
CA SER A 136 0.74 37.33 5.06
C SER A 136 0.66 37.10 6.57
N GLU A 137 0.94 35.89 7.05
CA GLU A 137 0.89 35.59 8.48
C GLU A 137 2.18 36.09 9.17
N PRO A 138 2.06 36.83 10.30
CA PRO A 138 3.21 37.35 11.03
C PRO A 138 4.03 36.20 11.63
N ASP A 139 5.35 36.36 11.64
CA ASP A 139 6.28 35.34 12.12
C ASP A 139 5.97 34.93 13.57
N ILE A 140 5.94 33.63 13.80
CA ILE A 140 5.50 33.05 15.08
C ILE A 140 6.65 33.25 16.07
N ARG A 141 6.44 34.07 17.11
CA ARG A 141 7.43 34.30 18.17
C ARG A 141 7.91 32.98 18.77
N HIS A 142 9.17 32.65 18.54
CA HIS A 142 9.78 31.43 19.05
C HIS A 142 10.07 31.61 20.56
N PRO A 143 9.90 30.57 21.38
CA PRO A 143 10.29 30.61 22.78
C PRO A 143 11.82 30.77 22.93
N TRP A 144 12.20 31.46 23.99
CA TRP A 144 13.61 31.58 24.43
C TRP A 144 14.24 30.18 24.52
N PRO A 145 15.43 29.88 23.93
CA PRO A 145 16.57 30.76 23.61
C PRO A 145 16.89 30.95 22.12
N ILE A 146 15.95 30.66 21.19
CA ILE A 146 16.19 30.72 19.73
C ILE A 146 15.76 32.08 19.10
N ASN A 147 15.32 33.05 19.91
CA ASN A 147 14.89 34.37 19.45
C ASN A 147 16.08 35.35 19.29
N GLN A 148 16.93 35.13 18.29
CA GLN A 148 17.88 36.11 17.75
C GLN A 148 17.52 36.48 16.32
#